data_AF-A0A929CSG9-F1
#
_entry.id   AF-A0A929CSG9-F1
#
_cell.length_a   1.000
_cell.length_b   1.000
_cell.length_c   1.000
_cell.angle_alpha   90.00
_cell.angle_beta   90.00
_cell.angle_gamma   90.00
#
_symmetry.space_group_name_H-M   'P 1'
#
loop_
_entity.id
_entity.type
_entity.pdbx_description
1 polymer ?
#
loop_
_entity_poly.entity_id
_entity_poly.type
_entity_poly.pdbx_seq_one_letter_code
_entity_poly.pdbx_strand_id
1 'polypeptide(L)'
;MFKPQLPLFARFESGQIKGFANNMEDYWSNILDYYKQMWDMTEDYAELIEGLSQTFDSLQANRTNEIIKILTLISSILLPLTFLTGLYGMNVNLPFQDDPRSFWIVIMAMLLIVISMYLLFKRKKWM
;
A
#
# COMPACT_ATOMS: atom_id res chain seq x y z
N MET A 1 -26.06 0.34 15.46
CA MET A 1 -26.68 0.00 16.76
C MET A 1 -27.59 1.12 17.32
N PHE A 2 -27.36 2.40 16.98
CA PHE A 2 -28.02 3.57 17.59
C PHE A 2 -29.26 4.14 16.84
N LYS A 3 -29.42 3.88 15.53
CA LYS A 3 -30.62 4.26 14.74
C LYS A 3 -32.00 3.91 15.36
N PRO A 4 -32.22 2.74 16.01
CA PRO A 4 -33.55 2.38 16.48
C PRO A 4 -34.03 3.15 17.72
N GLN A 5 -33.18 3.95 18.36
CA GLN A 5 -33.56 4.76 19.53
C GLN A 5 -34.09 6.16 19.16
N LEU A 6 -33.74 6.66 17.97
CA LEU A 6 -34.22 7.95 17.45
C LEU A 6 -35.75 8.08 17.46
N PRO A 7 -36.52 7.08 16.99
CA PRO A 7 -37.98 7.12 17.01
C PRO A 7 -38.56 7.16 18.42
N LEU A 8 -37.83 6.65 19.41
CA LEU A 8 -38.25 6.66 20.81
C LEU A 8 -38.10 8.07 21.40
N PHE A 9 -36.96 8.73 21.16
CA PHE A 9 -36.73 10.12 21.60
C PHE A 9 -37.66 11.12 20.90
N ALA A 10 -37.94 10.94 19.62
CA ALA A 10 -38.90 11.76 18.88
C ALA A 10 -40.34 11.64 19.44
N ARG A 11 -40.71 10.48 20.02
CA ARG A 11 -42.01 10.28 20.69
C ARG A 11 -42.11 10.97 22.05
N PHE A 12 -40.99 11.17 22.73
CA PHE A 12 -40.92 11.96 23.96
C PHE A 12 -41.08 13.45 23.67
N GLU A 13 -40.48 13.95 22.57
CA GLU A 13 -40.63 15.33 22.09
C GLU A 13 -42.07 15.64 21.65
N SER A 14 -42.75 14.70 20.97
CA SER A 14 -44.12 14.92 20.45
C SER A 14 -45.22 14.88 21.51
N GLY A 15 -44.88 14.83 22.81
CA GLY A 15 -45.84 14.80 23.93
C GLY A 15 -46.78 13.57 23.96
N GLN A 16 -46.48 12.53 23.17
CA GLN A 16 -47.32 11.33 23.06
C GLN A 16 -47.22 10.43 24.31
N ILE A 17 -46.16 10.56 25.10
CA ILE A 17 -45.95 9.82 26.34
C ILE A 17 -46.33 10.73 27.52
N LYS A 18 -47.51 10.50 28.09
CA LYS A 18 -48.02 11.22 29.26
C LYS A 18 -47.40 10.64 30.54
N GLY A 19 -46.78 11.48 31.37
CA GLY A 19 -46.20 11.07 32.66
C GLY A 19 -45.04 11.93 33.19
N PHE A 20 -44.58 12.93 32.44
CA PHE A 20 -43.46 13.79 32.82
C PHE A 20 -43.92 15.08 33.54
N ALA A 21 -43.01 15.72 34.27
CA ALA A 21 -43.28 17.02 34.90
C ALA A 21 -43.48 18.13 33.85
N ASN A 22 -44.21 19.20 34.21
CA ASN A 22 -44.46 20.33 33.32
C ASN A 22 -43.15 20.92 32.76
N ASN A 23 -43.13 21.34 31.50
CA ASN A 23 -42.01 22.00 30.80
C ASN A 23 -40.76 21.12 30.55
N MET A 24 -40.90 19.79 30.43
CA MET A 24 -39.77 18.91 30.07
C MET A 24 -39.44 18.87 28.57
N GLU A 25 -40.25 19.47 27.69
CA GLU A 25 -40.04 19.44 26.23
C GLU A 25 -38.68 20.03 25.83
N ASP A 26 -38.27 21.14 26.44
CA ASP A 26 -36.98 21.79 26.18
C ASP A 26 -35.79 20.91 26.58
N TYR A 27 -35.91 20.12 27.64
CA TYR A 27 -34.85 19.20 28.07
C TYR A 27 -34.71 18.02 27.11
N TRP A 28 -35.83 17.46 26.65
CA TRP A 28 -35.84 16.39 25.67
C TRP A 28 -35.29 16.84 24.31
N SER A 29 -35.63 18.05 23.89
CA SER A 29 -35.08 18.67 22.68
C SER A 29 -33.54 18.77 22.75
N ASN A 30 -33.00 19.31 23.84
CA ASN A 30 -31.55 19.39 24.03
C ASN A 30 -30.86 18.01 24.03
N ILE A 31 -31.43 17.01 24.71
CA ILE A 31 -30.88 15.64 24.71
C ILE A 31 -30.86 15.07 23.30
N LEU A 32 -31.93 15.28 22.53
CA LEU A 32 -32.05 14.81 21.16
C LEU A 32 -31.05 15.50 20.23
N ASP A 33 -30.78 16.79 20.44
CA ASP A 33 -29.76 17.53 19.70
C ASP A 33 -28.34 17.03 20.02
N TYR A 34 -28.00 16.84 21.30
CA TYR A 34 -26.71 16.23 21.67
C TYR A 34 -26.55 14.81 21.09
N TYR A 35 -27.63 14.03 21.08
CA TYR A 35 -27.63 12.69 20.51
C TYR A 35 -27.35 12.72 19.01
N LYS A 36 -28.01 13.61 18.26
CA LYS A 36 -27.75 13.82 16.83
C LYS A 36 -26.31 14.23 16.60
N GLN A 37 -25.80 15.18 17.39
CA GLN A 37 -24.43 15.64 17.26
C GLN A 37 -23.41 14.52 17.49
N MET A 38 -23.61 13.67 18.49
CA MET A 38 -22.76 12.50 18.71
C MET A 38 -22.85 11.48 17.58
N TRP A 39 -24.04 11.32 16.98
CA TRP A 39 -24.23 10.46 15.82
C TRP A 39 -23.42 10.98 14.62
N ASP A 40 -23.57 12.25 14.28
CA ASP A 40 -22.87 12.88 13.17
C ASP A 40 -21.35 12.75 13.35
N MET A 41 -20.84 13.02 14.56
CA MET A 41 -19.41 12.81 14.87
C MET A 41 -18.97 11.35 14.68
N THR A 42 -19.83 10.38 15.01
CA THR A 42 -19.50 8.96 14.84
C THR A 42 -19.44 8.57 13.37
N GLU A 43 -20.33 9.14 12.56
CA GLU A 43 -20.36 8.95 11.10
C GLU A 43 -19.11 9.58 10.46
N ASP A 44 -18.76 10.81 10.86
CA ASP A 44 -17.52 11.47 10.45
C ASP A 44 -16.28 10.64 10.83
N TYR A 45 -16.22 10.10 12.05
CA TYR A 45 -15.11 9.24 12.47
C TYR A 45 -15.05 7.93 11.70
N ALA A 46 -16.18 7.34 11.33
CA ALA A 46 -16.21 6.14 10.52
C ALA A 46 -15.64 6.41 9.12
N GLU A 47 -16.02 7.51 8.49
CA GLU A 47 -15.48 7.95 7.19
C GLU A 47 -13.98 8.24 7.28
N LEU A 48 -13.53 8.92 8.34
CA LEU A 48 -12.11 9.17 8.58
C LEU A 48 -11.30 7.88 8.75
N ILE A 49 -11.81 6.91 9.52
CA ILE A 49 -11.15 5.61 9.70
C ILE A 49 -11.07 4.86 8.37
N GLU A 50 -12.12 4.91 7.55
CA GLU A 50 -12.11 4.31 6.21
C GLU A 50 -11.04 4.95 5.32
N GLY A 51 -10.98 6.29 5.29
CA GLY A 51 -9.95 7.02 4.54
C GLY A 51 -8.52 6.71 5.02
N LEU A 52 -8.33 6.56 6.33
CA LEU A 52 -7.05 6.13 6.91
C LEU A 52 -6.70 4.69 6.53
N SER A 53 -7.67 3.77 6.52
CA SER A 53 -7.46 2.38 6.08
C SER A 53 -7.03 2.33 4.62
N GLN A 54 -7.72 3.05 3.73
CA GLN A 54 -7.37 3.13 2.31
C GLN A 54 -5.98 3.74 2.09
N THR A 55 -5.61 4.75 2.90
CA THR A 55 -4.27 5.35 2.87
C THR A 55 -3.21 4.36 3.34
N PHE A 56 -3.48 3.62 4.43
CA PHE A 56 -2.59 2.59 4.94
C PHE A 56 -2.36 1.48 3.91
N ASP A 57 -3.43 0.99 3.27
CA ASP A 57 -3.34 -0.01 2.20
C ASP A 57 -2.52 0.51 1.01
N SER A 58 -2.71 1.77 0.64
CA SER A 58 -1.91 2.43 -0.41
C SER A 58 -0.43 2.52 -0.04
N LEU A 59 -0.10 2.85 1.21
CA LEU A 59 1.28 2.86 1.71
C LEU A 59 1.89 1.45 1.74
N GLN A 60 1.12 0.45 2.17
CA GLN A 60 1.51 -0.96 2.16
C GLN A 60 1.82 -1.44 0.73
N ALA A 61 0.96 -1.11 -0.22
CA ALA A 61 1.15 -1.43 -1.64
C ALA A 61 2.39 -0.74 -2.20
N ASN A 62 2.60 0.55 -1.90
CA ASN A 62 3.80 1.28 -2.31
C ASN A 62 5.09 0.66 -1.77
N ARG A 63 5.11 0.28 -0.49
CA ARG A 63 6.26 -0.44 0.10
C ARG A 63 6.52 -1.77 -0.59
N THR A 64 5.45 -2.53 -0.86
CA THR A 64 5.55 -3.82 -1.56
C THR A 64 6.09 -3.64 -2.98
N ASN A 65 5.60 -2.63 -3.70
CA ASN A 65 6.08 -2.29 -5.05
C ASN A 65 7.56 -1.93 -5.05
N GLU A 66 8.02 -1.13 -4.08
CA GLU A 66 9.45 -0.82 -3.95
C GLU A 66 10.30 -2.06 -3.63
N ILE A 67 9.82 -2.96 -2.76
CA ILE A 67 10.51 -4.24 -2.49
C ILE A 67 10.62 -5.09 -3.77
N ILE A 68 9.53 -5.25 -4.51
CA ILE A 68 9.51 -6.02 -5.77
C ILE A 68 10.43 -5.38 -6.81
N LYS A 69 10.45 -4.05 -6.89
CA LYS A 69 11.30 -3.29 -7.80
C LYS A 69 12.79 -3.53 -7.51
N ILE A 70 13.20 -3.51 -6.23
CA ILE A 70 14.57 -3.84 -5.81
C ILE A 70 14.90 -5.29 -6.17
N LEU A 71 14.02 -6.24 -5.87
CA LEU A 71 14.22 -7.65 -6.20
C LEU A 71 14.37 -7.88 -7.71
N THR A 72 13.55 -7.19 -8.50
CA THR A 72 13.58 -7.25 -9.97
C THR A 72 14.87 -6.66 -10.52
N LEU A 73 15.36 -5.55 -9.95
CA LEU A 73 16.64 -4.94 -10.34
C LEU A 73 17.79 -5.93 -10.12
N ILE A 74 17.85 -6.53 -8.93
CA ILE A 74 18.86 -7.55 -8.60
C ILE A 74 18.76 -8.73 -9.57
N SER A 75 17.55 -9.27 -9.78
CA SER A 75 17.32 -10.42 -10.65
C SER A 75 17.67 -10.15 -12.12
N SER A 76 17.35 -8.95 -12.61
CA SER A 76 17.63 -8.53 -13.99
C SER A 76 19.13 -8.42 -14.27
N ILE A 77 19.94 -8.10 -13.25
CA ILE A 77 21.41 -8.10 -13.35
C ILE A 77 21.95 -9.53 -13.24
N LEU A 78 21.42 -10.33 -12.31
CA LEU A 78 21.87 -11.71 -12.07
C LEU A 78 21.59 -12.65 -13.24
N LEU A 79 20.46 -12.53 -13.93
CA LEU A 79 20.08 -13.41 -15.04
C LEU A 79 21.15 -13.52 -16.15
N PRO A 80 21.59 -12.42 -16.79
CA PRO A 80 22.61 -12.50 -17.83
C PRO A 80 23.99 -12.91 -17.28
N LEU A 81 24.34 -12.54 -16.04
CA LEU A 81 25.58 -12.98 -15.39
C LEU A 81 25.57 -14.50 -15.15
N THR A 82 24.44 -15.03 -14.66
CA THR A 82 24.26 -16.46 -14.40
C THR A 82 24.23 -17.24 -15.71
N PHE A 83 23.60 -16.70 -16.75
CA PHE A 83 23.66 -17.29 -18.08
C PHE A 83 25.09 -17.38 -18.61
N LEU A 84 25.88 -16.30 -18.49
CA LEU A 84 27.25 -16.28 -19.00
C LEU A 84 28.17 -17.23 -18.21
N THR A 85 28.08 -17.22 -16.88
CA THR A 85 28.83 -18.15 -16.02
C THR A 85 28.40 -19.59 -16.22
N GLY A 86 27.09 -19.84 -16.40
CA GLY A 86 26.56 -21.15 -16.75
C GLY A 86 27.11 -21.65 -18.07
N LEU A 87 27.10 -20.82 -19.12
CA LEU A 87 27.62 -21.16 -20.44
C LEU A 87 29.11 -21.52 -20.40
N TYR A 88 29.94 -20.71 -19.73
CA TYR A 88 31.37 -21.00 -19.54
C TYR A 88 31.67 -22.11 -18.49
N GLY A 89 30.68 -22.47 -17.66
CA GLY A 89 30.76 -23.58 -16.71
C GLY A 89 30.36 -24.93 -17.31
N MET A 90 29.85 -24.95 -18.54
CA MET A 90 29.54 -26.19 -19.24
C MET A 90 30.83 -26.87 -19.72
N ASN A 91 30.88 -28.20 -19.62
CA ASN A 91 31.97 -29.02 -20.16
C ASN A 91 31.88 -29.17 -21.69
N VAL A 92 31.67 -28.07 -22.40
CA VAL A 92 31.55 -28.02 -23.86
C VAL A 92 32.63 -27.06 -24.38
N ASN A 93 33.37 -27.48 -25.40
CA ASN A 93 34.39 -26.63 -26.02
C ASN A 93 33.73 -25.42 -26.68
N LEU A 94 33.91 -24.25 -26.07
CA LEU A 94 33.43 -22.99 -26.58
C LEU A 94 34.48 -22.34 -27.50
N PRO A 95 34.06 -21.61 -28.54
CA PRO A 95 34.97 -20.73 -29.26
C PRO A 95 35.56 -19.73 -28.27
N PHE A 96 36.88 -19.50 -28.35
CA PHE A 96 37.70 -18.72 -27.41
C PHE A 96 38.08 -19.39 -26.07
N GLN A 97 37.66 -20.61 -25.73
CA GLN A 97 37.97 -21.20 -24.40
C GLN A 97 39.47 -21.39 -24.09
N ASP A 98 40.29 -21.70 -25.10
CA ASP A 98 41.72 -22.00 -24.93
C ASP A 98 42.64 -20.76 -24.98
N ASP A 99 42.09 -19.57 -25.25
CA ASP A 99 42.88 -18.34 -25.28
C ASP A 99 43.07 -17.78 -23.85
N PRO A 100 44.30 -17.51 -23.39
CA PRO A 100 44.57 -16.89 -22.09
C PRO A 100 43.83 -15.57 -21.84
N ARG A 101 43.40 -14.87 -22.91
CA ARG A 101 42.68 -13.59 -22.83
C ARG A 101 41.19 -13.75 -22.55
N SER A 102 40.65 -14.94 -22.72
CA SER A 102 39.20 -15.17 -22.65
C SER A 102 38.62 -14.94 -21.27
N PHE A 103 39.38 -15.26 -20.22
CA PHE A 103 39.02 -14.91 -18.85
C PHE A 103 38.78 -13.39 -18.69
N TRP A 104 39.70 -12.57 -19.21
CA TRP A 104 39.59 -11.11 -19.14
C TRP A 104 38.47 -10.56 -20.02
N ILE A 105 38.25 -11.13 -21.21
CA ILE A 105 37.18 -10.73 -22.12
C ILE A 105 35.81 -11.00 -21.49
N VAL A 106 35.62 -12.17 -20.88
CA VAL A 106 34.36 -12.55 -20.20
C VAL A 106 34.09 -11.63 -19.02
N ILE A 107 35.09 -11.34 -18.19
CA ILE A 107 34.95 -10.40 -17.06
C ILE A 107 34.57 -9.00 -17.56
N MET A 108 35.22 -8.50 -18.61
CA MET A 108 34.89 -7.20 -19.19
C MET A 108 33.46 -7.18 -19.76
N ALA A 109 33.01 -8.26 -20.39
CA ALA A 109 31.64 -8.38 -20.87
C ALA A 109 30.63 -8.38 -19.72
N MET A 110 30.90 -9.09 -18.61
CA MET A 110 30.05 -9.09 -17.41
C MET A 110 29.96 -7.70 -16.79
N LEU A 111 31.10 -7.00 -16.65
CA LEU A 111 31.12 -5.62 -16.16
C LEU A 111 30.33 -4.68 -17.07
N LEU A 112 30.48 -4.81 -18.40
CA LEU A 112 29.76 -3.99 -19.35
C LEU A 112 28.24 -4.22 -19.26
N ILE A 113 27.80 -5.47 -19.08
CA ILE A 113 26.38 -5.81 -18.86
C ILE A 113 25.87 -5.13 -17.59
N VAL A 114 26.58 -5.24 -16.46
CA VAL A 114 26.19 -4.61 -15.19
C VAL A 114 26.09 -3.09 -15.33
N ILE A 115 27.10 -2.45 -15.94
CA ILE A 115 27.11 -1.00 -16.16
C ILE A 115 25.97 -0.58 -17.08
N SER A 116 25.74 -1.29 -18.18
CA SER A 116 24.66 -0.98 -19.13
C SER A 116 23.28 -1.08 -18.48
N MET A 117 23.03 -2.14 -17.69
CA MET A 117 21.81 -2.31 -16.92
C MET A 117 21.65 -1.18 -15.90
N TYR A 118 22.69 -0.88 -15.12
CA TYR A 118 22.66 0.21 -14.15
C TYR A 118 22.32 1.56 -14.79
N LEU A 119 22.92 1.88 -15.93
CA LEU A 119 22.64 3.12 -16.67
C LEU A 119 21.21 3.16 -17.23
N LEU A 120 20.68 2.03 -17.71
CA LEU A 120 19.29 1.94 -18.17
C LEU A 120 18.29 2.16 -17.03
N PHE A 121 18.54 1.55 -15.86
CA PHE A 121 17.69 1.74 -14.67
C PHE A 121 17.74 3.19 -14.17
N LYS A 122 18.93 3.81 -14.16
CA LYS A 122 19.09 5.24 -13.82
C LYS A 122 18.35 6.14 -14.80
N ARG A 123 18.41 5.87 -16.12
CA ARG A 123 17.71 6.67 -17.13
C ARG A 123 16.19 6.55 -17.04
N LYS A 124 15.67 5.39 -16.70
CA LYS A 124 14.21 5.17 -16.56
C LYS A 124 13.62 5.78 -15.29
N LYS A 125 14.40 6.43 -14.42
CA LYS A 125 13.96 6.91 -13.08
C LYS A 125 13.30 5.81 -12.25
N TRP A 126 13.74 4.57 -12.46
CA TRP A 126 13.37 3.45 -11.60
C TRP A 126 14.21 3.44 -10.31
N MET A 127 15.17 4.36 -10.21
CA MET A 127 15.84 4.81 -9.00
C MET A 127 15.71 6.33 -8.91
#